data_AF-A0A0C9TU10-F1
#
_entry.id   AF-A0A0C9TU10-F1
#
_cell.length_a   1.000
_cell.length_b   1.000
_cell.length_c   1.000
_cell.angle_alpha   90.00
_cell.angle_beta   90.00
_cell.angle_gamma   90.00
#
_symmetry.space_group_name_H-M   'P 1'
#
loop_
_entity.id
_entity.type
_entity.pdbx_description
1 polymer ?
#
loop_
_entity_poly.entity_id
_entity_poly.type
_entity_poly.pdbx_seq_one_letter_code
_entity_poly.pdbx_strand_id
1 'polypeptide(L)'
;VKLDSANLGAHATDAQRSNLQQRTNALQRRIEHWIQIQTLYMPLVARLRSDADSSAGSNHEEVHAIDLWLPSKVLAASLQCDIELCKVEWRLREAQANDALSQLRQQLRLKSHLVNFKKEWITGQRANTRSQTIIKTVQAKIDAAADKYRAARSALSTLAVPLFKVDWDECFPMLRQEHIRFMTEGLDSTTQVSEGRRLLSTAWIWKANYRAHDSQSEQGSEELQDGRSS
;
A
#
# COMPACT_ATOMS: atom_id res chain seq x y z
N VAL A 1 1.02 7.95 14.09
CA VAL A 1 2.20 7.95 14.98
C VAL A 1 3.37 8.68 14.34
N LYS A 2 4.08 8.16 13.32
CA LYS A 2 5.21 8.88 12.68
C LYS A 2 4.90 10.30 12.18
N LEU A 3 3.80 10.44 11.44
CA LEU A 3 3.34 11.75 10.98
C LEU A 3 2.84 12.63 12.15
N ASP A 4 2.29 12.00 13.20
CA ASP A 4 1.76 12.75 14.35
C ASP A 4 2.90 13.26 15.24
N SER A 5 3.96 12.47 15.45
CA SER A 5 5.17 12.88 16.18
C SER A 5 5.91 13.98 15.44
N ALA A 6 6.03 13.88 14.10
CA ALA A 6 6.62 14.93 13.27
C ALA A 6 5.79 16.23 13.25
N ASN A 7 4.46 16.13 13.39
CA ASN A 7 3.56 17.29 13.41
C ASN A 7 3.35 17.88 14.82
N LEU A 8 3.85 17.25 15.89
CA LEU A 8 3.81 17.81 17.24
C LEU A 8 4.84 18.94 17.35
N GLY A 9 4.41 20.17 17.16
CA GLY A 9 5.24 21.36 17.40
C GLY A 9 5.53 21.57 18.89
N ALA A 10 6.46 22.49 19.19
CA ALA A 10 6.88 22.83 20.56
C ALA A 10 5.71 23.21 21.50
N HIS A 11 4.59 23.70 20.94
CA HIS A 11 3.39 24.13 21.67
C HIS A 11 2.24 23.11 21.66
N ALA A 12 2.53 21.82 21.44
CA ALA A 12 1.52 20.77 21.52
C ALA A 12 0.84 20.76 22.91
N THR A 13 -0.49 20.68 22.93
CA THR A 13 -1.24 20.65 24.18
C THR A 13 -0.98 19.34 24.93
N ASP A 14 -1.10 19.37 26.27
CA ASP A 14 -0.89 18.16 27.09
C ASP A 14 -1.84 17.02 26.68
N ALA A 15 -3.06 17.36 26.23
CA ALA A 15 -4.00 16.40 25.68
C ALA A 15 -3.48 15.75 24.37
N GLN A 16 -2.85 16.50 23.47
CA GLN A 16 -2.24 15.97 22.25
C GLN A 16 -1.05 15.07 22.54
N ARG A 17 -0.18 15.47 23.50
CA ARG A 17 0.96 14.67 23.96
C ARG A 17 0.50 13.36 24.60
N SER A 18 -0.48 13.42 25.49
CA SER A 18 -1.07 12.25 26.13
C SER A 18 -1.70 11.29 25.11
N ASN A 19 -2.45 11.80 24.14
CA ASN A 19 -3.04 10.97 23.09
C ASN A 19 -1.97 10.28 22.22
N LEU A 20 -0.91 11.01 21.85
CA LEU A 20 0.21 10.43 21.11
C LEU A 20 0.92 9.35 21.93
N GLN A 21 1.16 9.58 23.22
CA GLN A 21 1.76 8.59 24.10
C GLN A 21 0.91 7.33 24.19
N GLN A 22 -0.41 7.48 24.37
CA GLN A 22 -1.34 6.34 24.41
C GLN A 22 -1.30 5.52 23.12
N ARG A 23 -1.32 6.19 21.95
CA ARG A 23 -1.22 5.50 20.65
C ARG A 23 0.12 4.80 20.47
N THR A 24 1.21 5.42 20.93
CA THR A 24 2.56 4.87 20.84
C THR A 24 2.70 3.63 21.73
N ASN A 25 2.24 3.70 22.97
CA ASN A 25 2.21 2.55 23.89
C ASN A 25 1.33 1.41 23.36
N ALA A 26 0.17 1.73 22.78
CA ALA A 26 -0.70 0.73 22.18
C ALA A 26 -0.04 0.05 20.97
N LEU A 27 0.66 0.82 20.13
CA LEU A 27 1.44 0.27 19.01
C LEU A 27 2.57 -0.62 19.52
N GLN A 28 3.32 -0.17 20.52
CA GLN A 28 4.42 -0.92 21.10
C GLN A 28 3.97 -2.29 21.63
N ARG A 29 2.89 -2.33 22.41
CA ARG A 29 2.33 -3.60 22.92
C ARG A 29 1.94 -4.56 21.81
N ARG A 30 1.38 -4.04 20.71
CA ARG A 30 1.02 -4.86 19.54
C ARG A 30 2.26 -5.41 18.84
N ILE A 31 3.32 -4.61 18.75
CA ILE A 31 4.60 -5.03 18.16
C ILE A 31 5.25 -6.10 19.05
N GLU A 32 5.31 -5.90 20.36
CA GLU A 32 5.86 -6.88 21.30
C GLU A 32 5.11 -8.22 21.21
N HIS A 33 3.77 -8.17 21.20
CA HIS A 33 2.96 -9.37 21.03
C HIS A 33 3.18 -10.06 19.68
N TRP A 34 3.27 -9.28 18.59
CA TRP A 34 3.62 -9.80 17.27
C TRP A 34 4.99 -10.48 17.28
N ILE A 35 6.01 -9.86 17.89
CA ILE A 35 7.36 -10.42 17.98
C ILE A 35 7.34 -11.75 18.72
N GLN A 36 6.62 -11.86 19.83
CA GLN A 36 6.50 -13.12 20.58
C GLN A 36 5.95 -14.24 19.69
N ILE A 37 4.85 -13.99 18.98
CA ILE A 37 4.27 -14.98 18.05
C ILE A 37 5.24 -15.28 16.92
N GLN A 38 5.88 -14.26 16.35
CA GLN A 38 6.81 -14.40 15.24
C GLN A 38 8.00 -15.29 15.63
N THR A 39 8.53 -15.19 16.85
CA THR A 39 9.64 -16.05 17.28
C THR A 39 9.28 -17.54 17.31
N LEU A 40 8.00 -17.90 17.47
CA LEU A 40 7.55 -19.29 17.45
C LEU A 40 7.55 -19.87 16.02
N TYR A 41 7.14 -19.07 15.04
CA TYR A 41 7.02 -19.51 13.63
C TYR A 41 8.26 -19.21 12.78
N MET A 42 9.06 -18.22 13.16
CA MET A 42 10.24 -17.74 12.43
C MET A 42 11.43 -17.53 13.39
N PRO A 43 12.02 -18.61 13.95
CA PRO A 43 13.05 -18.51 14.98
C PRO A 43 14.31 -17.77 14.49
N LEU A 44 14.63 -17.83 13.20
CA LEU A 44 15.76 -17.10 12.60
C LEU A 44 15.64 -15.58 12.76
N VAL A 45 14.43 -15.04 12.85
CA VAL A 45 14.18 -13.61 13.05
C VAL A 45 14.63 -13.16 14.44
N ALA A 46 14.53 -14.03 15.45
CA ALA A 46 14.98 -13.70 16.80
C ALA A 46 16.48 -13.39 16.82
N ARG A 47 17.28 -14.15 16.06
CA ARG A 47 18.72 -13.92 15.89
C ARG A 47 19.01 -12.59 15.17
N LEU A 48 18.29 -12.31 14.07
CA LEU A 48 18.46 -11.04 13.35
C LEU A 48 18.16 -9.83 14.25
N ARG A 49 17.15 -9.97 15.11
CA ARG A 49 16.80 -8.92 16.07
C ARG A 49 17.88 -8.76 17.14
N SER A 50 18.41 -9.84 17.71
CA SER A 50 19.50 -9.74 18.69
C SER A 50 20.77 -9.12 18.10
N ASP A 51 21.08 -9.44 16.84
CA ASP A 51 22.24 -8.88 16.13
C ASP A 51 22.05 -7.37 15.86
N ALA A 52 20.83 -6.98 15.48
CA ALA A 52 20.47 -5.57 15.30
C ALA A 52 20.52 -4.79 16.63
N ASP A 53 19.99 -5.35 17.72
CA ASP A 53 19.98 -4.70 19.03
C ASP A 53 21.40 -4.55 19.60
N SER A 54 22.27 -5.54 19.35
CA SER A 54 23.67 -5.51 19.79
C SER A 54 24.52 -4.48 19.02
N SER A 55 24.20 -4.24 17.75
CA SER A 55 24.89 -3.25 16.91
C SER A 55 24.34 -1.83 17.04
N ALA A 56 23.06 -1.68 17.40
CA ALA A 56 22.36 -0.39 17.43
C ALA A 56 22.49 0.39 18.75
N GLY A 57 23.20 -0.12 19.77
CA GLY A 57 23.52 0.64 20.98
C GLY A 57 22.33 1.39 21.56
N SER A 58 21.25 0.69 21.95
CA SER A 58 20.11 1.21 22.73
C SER A 58 19.33 2.43 22.18
N ASN A 59 19.49 2.85 20.92
CA ASN A 59 18.72 3.98 20.38
C ASN A 59 17.43 3.51 19.68
N HIS A 60 16.50 2.94 20.44
CA HIS A 60 15.11 2.73 19.98
C HIS A 60 14.25 3.95 20.37
N GLU A 61 14.52 5.13 19.82
CA GLU A 61 13.72 6.33 20.11
C GLU A 61 12.34 6.31 19.43
N GLU A 62 12.15 5.47 18.40
CA GLU A 62 10.93 5.48 17.60
C GLU A 62 10.31 4.08 17.43
N VAL A 63 9.25 3.79 18.19
CA VAL A 63 8.45 2.53 18.11
C VAL A 63 8.05 2.17 16.67
N HIS A 64 7.88 3.18 15.83
CA HIS A 64 7.45 3.02 14.44
C HIS A 64 8.61 2.74 13.45
N ALA A 65 9.86 2.77 13.92
CA ALA A 65 11.04 2.36 13.16
C ALA A 65 11.42 0.89 13.39
N ILE A 66 10.73 0.20 14.32
CA ILE A 66 11.00 -1.21 14.62
C ILE A 66 10.67 -2.07 13.41
N ASP A 67 11.68 -2.81 12.95
CA ASP A 67 11.53 -3.75 11.85
C ASP A 67 10.70 -4.97 12.26
N LEU A 68 9.61 -5.20 11.52
CA LEU A 68 8.69 -6.32 11.74
C LEU A 68 9.21 -7.64 11.13
N TRP A 69 10.25 -7.60 10.30
CA TRP A 69 10.87 -8.79 9.67
C TRP A 69 9.86 -9.77 9.04
N LEU A 70 8.95 -9.25 8.22
CA LEU A 70 7.99 -10.08 7.49
C LEU A 70 8.70 -11.05 6.52
N PRO A 71 8.08 -12.17 6.12
CA PRO A 71 8.66 -13.16 5.20
C PRO A 71 9.35 -12.55 3.97
N SER A 72 8.74 -11.56 3.32
CA SER A 72 9.31 -10.84 2.18
C SER A 72 10.64 -10.16 2.50
N LYS A 73 10.77 -9.54 3.68
CA LYS A 73 12.01 -8.89 4.13
C LYS A 73 13.07 -9.92 4.55
N VAL A 74 12.66 -11.05 5.12
CA VAL A 74 13.55 -12.17 5.46
C VAL A 74 14.11 -12.84 4.20
N LEU A 75 13.26 -13.08 3.20
CA LEU A 75 13.67 -13.60 1.89
C LEU A 75 14.60 -12.63 1.14
N ALA A 76 14.35 -11.33 1.23
CA ALA A 76 15.25 -10.31 0.67
C ALA A 76 16.65 -10.34 1.30
N ALA A 77 16.77 -10.80 2.56
CA ALA A 77 18.04 -11.04 3.24
C ALA A 77 18.65 -12.43 2.93
N SER A 78 18.13 -13.13 1.91
CA SER A 78 18.58 -14.46 1.47
C SER A 78 18.44 -15.55 2.55
N LEU A 79 17.50 -15.38 3.48
CA LEU A 79 17.20 -16.37 4.51
C LEU A 79 16.02 -17.25 4.11
N GLN A 80 16.01 -18.49 4.59
CA GLN A 80 14.90 -19.40 4.38
C GLN A 80 13.69 -18.98 5.23
N CYS A 81 12.52 -19.03 4.62
CA CYS A 81 11.24 -18.79 5.27
C CYS A 81 10.27 -19.91 4.87
N ASP A 82 9.37 -20.27 5.78
CA ASP A 82 8.29 -21.21 5.48
C ASP A 82 7.41 -20.68 4.34
N ILE A 83 7.10 -21.56 3.39
CA ILE A 83 6.28 -21.28 2.21
C ILE A 83 4.86 -20.91 2.62
N GLU A 84 4.30 -21.53 3.67
CA GLU A 84 2.94 -21.22 4.13
C GLU A 84 2.84 -19.78 4.66
N LEU A 85 3.86 -19.31 5.40
CA LEU A 85 3.94 -17.91 5.83
C LEU A 85 4.06 -16.96 4.63
N CYS A 86 4.81 -17.35 3.60
CA CYS A 86 4.91 -16.57 2.36
C CYS A 86 3.55 -16.45 1.66
N LYS A 87 2.74 -17.53 1.61
CA LYS A 87 1.37 -17.50 1.05
C LYS A 87 0.44 -16.59 1.85
N VAL A 88 0.55 -16.58 3.18
CA VAL A 88 -0.24 -15.69 4.04
C VAL A 88 0.16 -14.23 3.80
N GLU A 89 1.47 -13.93 3.76
CA GLU A 89 1.92 -12.57 3.46
C GLU A 89 1.51 -12.16 2.04
N TRP A 90 1.56 -13.04 1.04
CA TRP A 90 1.10 -12.75 -0.31
C TRP A 90 -0.32 -12.18 -0.32
N ARG A 91 -1.27 -12.88 0.31
CA ARG A 91 -2.68 -12.44 0.41
C ARG A 91 -2.80 -11.09 1.11
N LEU A 92 -2.01 -10.88 2.17
CA LEU A 92 -1.96 -9.59 2.86
C LEU A 92 -1.48 -8.47 1.92
N ARG A 93 -0.41 -8.70 1.14
CA ARG A 93 0.14 -7.70 0.23
C ARG A 93 -0.77 -7.42 -0.95
N GLU A 94 -1.46 -8.44 -1.44
CA GLU A 94 -2.47 -8.32 -2.48
C GLU A 94 -3.62 -7.41 -2.02
N ALA A 95 -4.17 -7.66 -0.83
CA ALA A 95 -5.18 -6.81 -0.22
C ALA A 95 -4.66 -5.38 0.00
N GLN A 96 -3.45 -5.22 0.54
CA GLN A 96 -2.84 -3.90 0.76
C GLN A 96 -2.65 -3.12 -0.56
N ALA A 97 -2.22 -3.79 -1.63
CA ALA A 97 -2.05 -3.18 -2.94
C ALA A 97 -3.41 -2.71 -3.51
N ASN A 98 -4.43 -3.55 -3.42
CA ASN A 98 -5.79 -3.21 -3.86
C ASN A 98 -6.40 -2.05 -3.07
N ASP A 99 -6.25 -2.06 -1.75
CA ASP A 99 -6.70 -0.98 -0.87
C ASP A 99 -5.97 0.32 -1.17
N ALA A 100 -4.65 0.26 -1.37
CA ALA A 100 -3.83 1.42 -1.72
C ALA A 100 -4.25 2.00 -3.08
N LEU A 101 -4.51 1.18 -4.09
CA LEU A 101 -5.02 1.64 -5.39
C LEU A 101 -6.41 2.25 -5.27
N SER A 102 -7.30 1.66 -4.48
CA SER A 102 -8.64 2.19 -4.24
C SER A 102 -8.59 3.55 -3.55
N GLN A 103 -7.74 3.69 -2.52
CA GLN A 103 -7.48 4.97 -1.86
C GLN A 103 -6.89 5.99 -2.83
N LEU A 104 -5.91 5.61 -3.64
CA LEU A 104 -5.27 6.48 -4.63
C LEU A 104 -6.30 7.04 -5.61
N ARG A 105 -7.15 6.19 -6.19
CA ARG A 105 -8.25 6.59 -7.09
C ARG A 105 -9.21 7.57 -6.41
N GLN A 106 -9.61 7.29 -5.17
CA GLN A 106 -10.52 8.16 -4.43
C GLN A 106 -9.90 9.54 -4.18
N GLN A 107 -8.63 9.60 -3.76
CA GLN A 107 -7.96 10.87 -3.50
C GLN A 107 -7.71 11.67 -4.78
N LEU A 108 -7.42 11.01 -5.90
CA LEU A 108 -7.29 11.66 -7.21
C LEU A 108 -8.60 12.31 -7.65
N ARG A 109 -9.75 11.61 -7.51
CA ARG A 109 -11.08 12.18 -7.78
C ARG A 109 -11.39 13.37 -6.88
N LEU A 110 -11.07 13.26 -5.59
CA LEU A 110 -11.28 14.36 -4.65
C LEU A 110 -10.44 15.59 -5.02
N LYS A 111 -9.16 15.38 -5.37
CA LYS A 111 -8.26 16.47 -5.75
C LYS A 111 -8.73 17.16 -7.04
N SER A 112 -9.17 16.42 -8.06
CA SER A 112 -9.70 17.03 -9.29
C SER A 112 -10.93 17.89 -9.01
N HIS A 113 -11.88 17.38 -8.20
CA HIS A 113 -13.05 18.15 -7.78
C HIS A 113 -12.67 19.43 -7.02
N LEU A 114 -11.73 19.35 -6.08
CA LEU A 114 -11.27 20.51 -5.32
C LEU A 114 -10.56 21.57 -6.17
N VAL A 115 -9.78 21.14 -7.16
CA VAL A 115 -9.10 22.06 -8.09
C VAL A 115 -10.12 22.79 -8.97
N ASN A 116 -11.10 22.08 -9.52
CA ASN A 116 -12.18 22.69 -10.30
C ASN A 116 -13.02 23.63 -9.45
N PHE A 117 -13.43 23.19 -8.26
CA PHE A 117 -14.19 24.02 -7.32
C PHE A 117 -13.42 25.29 -6.93
N LYS A 118 -12.10 25.19 -6.68
CA LYS A 118 -11.24 26.36 -6.44
C LYS A 118 -11.23 27.33 -7.61
N LYS A 119 -11.12 26.81 -8.84
CA LYS A 119 -11.07 27.62 -10.06
C LYS A 119 -12.36 28.41 -10.29
N GLU A 120 -13.51 27.79 -10.01
CA GLU A 120 -14.82 28.37 -10.30
C GLU A 120 -15.35 29.28 -9.19
N TRP A 121 -15.18 28.90 -7.91
CA TRP A 121 -15.96 29.48 -6.82
C TRP A 121 -15.15 30.24 -5.78
N ILE A 122 -13.82 30.16 -5.80
CA ILE A 122 -12.98 30.68 -4.71
C ILE A 122 -12.29 31.97 -5.13
N THR A 123 -12.82 33.07 -4.62
CA THR A 123 -12.27 34.42 -4.78
C THR A 123 -11.68 34.96 -3.47
N GLY A 124 -10.72 35.88 -3.56
CA GLY A 124 -10.06 36.48 -2.40
C GLY A 124 -8.92 35.65 -1.79
N GLN A 125 -7.96 36.34 -1.16
CA GLN A 125 -6.68 35.77 -0.74
C GLN A 125 -6.83 34.71 0.37
N ARG A 126 -7.57 35.01 1.45
CA ARG A 126 -7.73 34.09 2.59
C ARG A 126 -8.39 32.78 2.19
N ALA A 127 -9.44 32.84 1.37
CA ALA A 127 -10.13 31.65 0.88
C ALA A 127 -9.23 30.82 -0.03
N ASN A 128 -8.43 31.47 -0.89
CA ASN A 128 -7.45 30.79 -1.75
C ASN A 128 -6.40 30.02 -0.94
N THR A 129 -5.82 30.65 0.10
CA THR A 129 -4.83 30.01 0.98
C THR A 129 -5.42 28.80 1.71
N ARG A 130 -6.64 28.91 2.24
CA ARG A 130 -7.33 27.79 2.90
C ARG A 130 -7.55 26.63 1.93
N SER A 131 -8.04 26.91 0.73
CA SER A 131 -8.29 25.90 -0.30
C SER A 131 -7.00 25.26 -0.79
N GLN A 132 -5.93 26.03 -0.95
CA GLN A 132 -4.62 25.49 -1.29
C GLN A 132 -4.10 24.54 -0.21
N THR A 133 -4.35 24.86 1.06
CA THR A 133 -3.96 23.98 2.18
C THR A 133 -4.72 22.65 2.13
N ILE A 134 -6.02 22.68 1.84
CA ILE A 134 -6.83 21.46 1.68
C ILE A 134 -6.30 20.61 0.50
N ILE A 135 -6.00 21.24 -0.64
CA ILE A 135 -5.44 20.54 -1.81
C ILE A 135 -4.08 19.92 -1.48
N LYS A 136 -3.21 20.62 -0.74
CA LYS A 136 -1.92 20.07 -0.27
C LYS A 136 -2.12 18.85 0.64
N THR A 137 -3.09 18.88 1.55
CA THR A 137 -3.42 17.73 2.41
C THR A 137 -3.88 16.53 1.58
N VAL A 138 -4.72 16.74 0.56
CA VAL A 138 -5.13 15.65 -0.34
C VAL A 138 -3.95 15.13 -1.16
N GLN A 139 -3.03 16.01 -1.61
CA GLN A 139 -1.81 15.58 -2.28
C GLN A 139 -0.95 14.68 -1.38
N ALA A 140 -0.73 15.05 -0.12
CA ALA A 140 0.01 14.22 0.81
C ALA A 140 -0.63 12.83 1.01
N LYS A 141 -1.97 12.74 0.95
CA LYS A 141 -2.68 11.45 0.98
C LYS A 141 -2.49 10.63 -0.29
N ILE A 142 -2.44 11.28 -1.46
CA ILE A 142 -2.13 10.63 -2.74
C ILE A 142 -0.73 10.02 -2.67
N ASP A 143 0.26 10.79 -2.22
CA ASP A 143 1.64 10.35 -2.12
C ASP A 143 1.77 9.17 -1.14
N ALA A 144 1.14 9.28 0.03
CA ALA A 144 1.12 8.18 1.01
C ALA A 144 0.43 6.91 0.48
N ALA A 145 -0.63 7.02 -0.32
CA ALA A 145 -1.28 5.86 -0.94
C ALA A 145 -0.40 5.23 -2.02
N ALA A 146 0.29 6.06 -2.83
CA ALA A 146 1.23 5.59 -3.84
C ALA A 146 2.41 4.84 -3.21
N ASP A 147 2.97 5.35 -2.10
CA ASP A 147 4.08 4.70 -1.40
C ASP A 147 3.65 3.37 -0.76
N LYS A 148 2.45 3.29 -0.18
CA LYS A 148 1.88 2.02 0.29
C LYS A 148 1.77 1.00 -0.82
N TYR A 149 1.30 1.41 -2.00
CA TYR A 149 1.21 0.53 -3.16
C TYR A 149 2.59 0.03 -3.59
N ARG A 150 3.57 0.93 -3.73
CA ARG A 150 4.94 0.58 -4.11
C ARG A 150 5.58 -0.39 -3.11
N ALA A 151 5.39 -0.15 -1.81
CA ALA A 151 5.89 -1.03 -0.76
C ALA A 151 5.23 -2.43 -0.83
N ALA A 152 3.92 -2.50 -1.01
CA ALA A 152 3.21 -3.76 -1.17
C ALA A 152 3.67 -4.52 -2.42
N ARG A 153 3.82 -3.83 -3.56
CA ARG A 153 4.32 -4.39 -4.81
C ARG A 153 5.75 -4.92 -4.68
N SER A 154 6.64 -4.19 -3.99
CA SER A 154 8.00 -4.66 -3.71
C SER A 154 8.01 -5.97 -2.91
N ALA A 155 7.12 -6.11 -1.94
CA ALA A 155 6.99 -7.36 -1.19
C ALA A 155 6.44 -8.48 -2.08
N LEU A 156 5.43 -8.20 -2.93
CA LEU A 156 4.92 -9.16 -3.92
C LEU A 156 6.02 -9.64 -4.86
N SER A 157 6.90 -8.77 -5.35
CA SER A 157 8.01 -9.19 -6.22
C SER A 157 8.96 -10.17 -5.54
N THR A 158 9.26 -9.98 -4.25
CA THR A 158 10.13 -10.89 -3.51
C THR A 158 9.46 -12.23 -3.22
N LEU A 159 8.14 -12.21 -2.96
CA LEU A 159 7.37 -13.42 -2.68
C LEU A 159 7.00 -14.22 -3.95
N ALA A 160 6.98 -13.57 -5.12
CA ALA A 160 6.57 -14.22 -6.36
C ALA A 160 7.50 -15.37 -6.77
N VAL A 161 8.81 -15.20 -6.57
CA VAL A 161 9.83 -16.20 -6.91
C VAL A 161 9.63 -17.50 -6.12
N PRO A 162 9.63 -17.50 -4.78
CA PRO A 162 9.46 -18.74 -4.00
C PRO A 162 8.06 -19.35 -4.13
N LEU A 163 7.04 -18.55 -4.45
CA LEU A 163 5.66 -19.04 -4.63
C LEU A 163 5.33 -19.44 -6.07
N PHE A 164 6.28 -19.33 -7.01
CA PHE A 164 6.08 -19.60 -8.43
C PHE A 164 4.87 -18.86 -9.03
N LYS A 165 4.63 -17.62 -8.59
CA LYS A 165 3.52 -16.79 -9.11
C LYS A 165 3.91 -16.21 -10.46
N VAL A 166 3.18 -16.61 -11.49
CA VAL A 166 3.31 -16.11 -12.87
C VAL A 166 2.34 -14.93 -13.06
N ASP A 167 2.69 -13.99 -13.95
CA ASP A 167 1.87 -12.83 -14.37
C ASP A 167 1.38 -11.88 -13.25
N TRP A 168 1.93 -11.99 -12.05
CA TRP A 168 1.56 -11.12 -10.93
C TRP A 168 1.84 -9.64 -11.23
N ASP A 169 2.83 -9.34 -12.06
CA ASP A 169 3.18 -7.98 -12.47
C ASP A 169 2.15 -7.36 -13.44
N GLU A 170 1.42 -8.19 -14.20
CA GLU A 170 0.29 -7.71 -15.01
C GLU A 170 -0.89 -7.29 -14.11
N CYS A 171 -1.13 -8.06 -13.05
CA CYS A 171 -2.14 -7.75 -12.05
C CYS A 171 -1.77 -6.52 -11.21
N PHE A 172 -0.48 -6.35 -10.91
CA PHE A 172 0.06 -5.24 -10.11
C PHE A 172 1.21 -4.48 -10.82
N PRO A 173 0.90 -3.68 -11.87
CA PRO A 173 1.91 -2.95 -12.62
C PRO A 173 2.69 -1.91 -11.81
N MET A 174 3.91 -1.60 -12.23
CA MET A 174 4.74 -0.57 -11.57
C MET A 174 4.07 0.82 -11.58
N LEU A 175 3.88 1.40 -10.39
CA LEU A 175 3.32 2.75 -10.23
C LEU A 175 4.40 3.84 -10.32
N ARG A 176 4.60 4.32 -11.55
CA ARG A 176 5.41 5.51 -11.84
C ARG A 176 4.64 6.80 -11.54
N GLN A 177 5.38 7.88 -11.31
CA GLN A 177 4.79 9.19 -11.03
C GLN A 177 3.91 9.69 -12.18
N GLU A 178 4.26 9.34 -13.42
CA GLU A 178 3.48 9.69 -14.62
C GLU A 178 2.06 9.11 -14.64
N HIS A 179 1.83 7.99 -13.95
CA HIS A 179 0.52 7.34 -13.83
C HIS A 179 -0.38 8.04 -12.79
N ILE A 180 0.18 8.87 -11.90
CA ILE A 180 -0.56 9.57 -10.84
C ILE A 180 -1.11 10.88 -11.41
N ARG A 181 -2.12 10.77 -12.27
CA ARG A 181 -2.79 11.91 -12.91
C ARG A 181 -4.30 11.79 -12.81
N PHE A 182 -5.00 12.92 -12.95
CA PHE A 182 -6.45 12.89 -13.03
C PHE A 182 -6.91 12.27 -14.34
N MET A 183 -8.09 11.66 -14.33
CA MET A 183 -8.77 11.24 -15.55
C MET A 183 -8.98 12.41 -16.53
N THR A 184 -9.04 13.63 -16.02
CA THR A 184 -9.34 14.86 -16.77
C THR A 184 -8.08 15.68 -17.14
N GLU A 185 -6.91 15.34 -16.61
CA GLU A 185 -5.66 16.10 -16.82
C GLU A 185 -5.11 15.80 -18.22
N GLY A 186 -5.34 16.72 -19.16
CA GLY A 186 -5.20 16.52 -20.61
C GLY A 186 -6.42 16.95 -21.42
N LEU A 187 -7.50 17.42 -20.77
CA LEU A 187 -8.58 18.17 -21.41
C LEU A 187 -8.20 19.66 -21.53
N ASP A 188 -7.14 19.95 -22.28
CA ASP A 188 -7.01 21.29 -22.84
C ASP A 188 -7.99 21.34 -24.01
N SER A 189 -8.91 22.30 -23.98
CA SER A 189 -9.95 22.52 -25.00
C SER A 189 -9.40 22.81 -26.40
N THR A 190 -8.09 22.83 -26.56
CA THR A 190 -7.37 23.20 -27.78
C THR A 190 -6.71 22.00 -28.47
N THR A 191 -6.64 20.82 -27.85
CA THR A 191 -6.00 19.65 -28.48
C THR A 191 -7.02 18.54 -28.71
N GLN A 192 -7.49 18.43 -29.95
CA GLN A 192 -8.19 17.26 -30.48
C GLN A 192 -7.24 16.06 -30.56
N VAL A 193 -6.71 15.59 -29.44
CA VAL A 193 -6.09 14.26 -29.40
C VAL A 193 -7.23 13.26 -29.51
N SER A 194 -7.17 12.29 -30.43
CA SER A 194 -8.18 11.24 -30.52
C SER A 194 -8.29 10.49 -29.20
N GLU A 195 -9.52 10.17 -28.77
CA GLU A 195 -9.81 9.48 -27.50
C GLU A 195 -8.94 8.22 -27.28
N GLY A 196 -8.58 7.53 -28.37
CA GLY A 196 -7.73 6.34 -28.36
C GLY A 196 -6.29 6.55 -27.88
N ARG A 197 -5.69 7.75 -28.01
CA ARG A 197 -4.34 8.03 -27.46
C ARG A 197 -4.38 8.63 -26.05
N ARG A 198 -5.52 9.21 -25.64
CA ARG A 198 -5.73 9.77 -24.29
C ARG A 198 -5.73 8.68 -23.20
N LEU A 199 -6.08 7.46 -23.58
CA LEU A 199 -6.22 6.31 -22.70
C LEU A 199 -4.92 5.57 -22.43
N LEU A 200 -3.78 5.89 -23.06
CA LEU A 200 -2.60 5.02 -23.00
C LEU A 200 -1.61 5.36 -21.86
N SER A 201 -1.46 6.64 -21.50
CA SER A 201 -0.57 7.06 -20.41
C SER A 201 -1.25 7.09 -19.03
N THR A 202 -2.59 7.12 -18.97
CA THR A 202 -3.40 7.19 -17.74
C THR A 202 -4.13 5.88 -17.43
N ALA A 203 -4.01 4.86 -18.28
CA ALA A 203 -4.96 3.74 -18.39
C ALA A 203 -5.08 2.83 -17.16
N TRP A 204 -3.97 2.30 -16.67
CA TRP A 204 -4.05 1.02 -15.96
C TRP A 204 -4.56 1.19 -14.53
N ILE A 205 -4.24 2.31 -13.88
CA ILE A 205 -4.77 2.57 -12.54
C ILE A 205 -6.29 2.70 -12.58
N TRP A 206 -6.90 3.10 -13.71
CA TRP A 206 -8.35 3.22 -13.86
C TRP A 206 -9.00 2.00 -14.52
N LYS A 207 -8.22 1.11 -15.14
CA LYS A 207 -8.71 -0.17 -15.64
C LYS A 207 -9.02 -1.09 -14.46
N ALA A 208 -10.24 -1.60 -14.41
CA ALA A 208 -10.57 -2.69 -13.52
C ALA A 208 -9.87 -3.95 -14.04
N ASN A 209 -8.82 -4.41 -13.35
CA ASN A 209 -8.21 -5.70 -13.66
C ASN A 209 -9.20 -6.81 -13.25
N TYR A 210 -10.03 -7.24 -14.20
CA TYR A 210 -11.04 -8.30 -14.04
C TYR A 210 -10.45 -9.72 -14.00
N ARG A 211 -9.13 -9.90 -13.88
CA ARG A 211 -8.48 -11.22 -14.02
C ARG A 211 -8.15 -11.93 -12.70
N ALA A 212 -8.52 -11.38 -11.55
CA ALA A 212 -8.09 -11.93 -10.26
C ALA A 212 -8.87 -13.17 -9.76
N HIS A 213 -9.71 -13.84 -10.57
CA HIS A 213 -10.56 -14.92 -10.06
C HIS A 213 -10.76 -16.17 -10.93
N ASP A 214 -10.02 -16.35 -12.03
CA ASP A 214 -10.22 -17.52 -12.91
C ASP A 214 -9.03 -18.50 -12.84
N SER A 215 -8.91 -19.19 -11.71
CA SER A 215 -7.98 -20.33 -11.56
C SER A 215 -8.51 -21.43 -10.66
N GLN A 216 -9.84 -21.52 -10.45
CA GLN A 216 -10.46 -22.58 -9.64
C GLN A 216 -11.67 -23.26 -10.31
N SER A 217 -11.87 -23.13 -11.62
CA SER A 217 -12.96 -23.79 -12.34
C SER A 217 -12.49 -24.63 -13.52
N GLU A 218 -11.44 -25.44 -13.34
CA GLU A 218 -11.11 -26.55 -14.25
C GLU A 218 -10.56 -27.72 -13.43
N GLN A 219 -11.43 -28.37 -12.67
CA GLN A 219 -11.23 -29.72 -12.10
C GLN A 219 -12.60 -30.22 -11.62
N GLY A 220 -13.41 -30.73 -12.55
CA GLY A 220 -14.74 -31.23 -12.21
C GLY A 220 -15.63 -31.54 -13.41
N SER A 221 -15.10 -32.12 -14.48
CA SER A 221 -15.93 -32.67 -15.55
C SER A 221 -15.15 -33.70 -16.37
N GLU A 222 -14.73 -34.77 -15.71
CA GLU A 222 -14.32 -36.01 -16.37
C GLU A 222 -14.52 -37.18 -15.39
N GLU A 223 -15.77 -37.65 -15.28
CA GLU A 223 -16.03 -39.04 -14.93
C GLU A 223 -17.20 -39.54 -15.78
N LEU A 224 -16.84 -40.45 -16.68
CA LEU A 224 -17.64 -41.06 -17.71
C LEU A 224 -18.60 -42.10 -17.14
N GLN A 225 -19.79 -42.16 -17.75
CA GLN A 225 -20.53 -43.37 -18.12
C GLN A 225 -20.37 -44.61 -17.22
N ASP A 226 -21.45 -44.97 -16.52
CA ASP A 226 -21.88 -46.37 -16.49
C ASP A 226 -23.37 -46.53 -16.19
N GLY A 227 -24.02 -47.47 -16.89
CA GLY A 227 -25.26 -48.09 -16.44
C GLY A 227 -26.58 -47.66 -17.11
N ARG A 228 -26.81 -48.03 -18.38
CA ARG A 228 -28.17 -48.27 -18.88
C ARG A 228 -28.25 -49.57 -19.67
N SER A 229 -28.35 -50.67 -18.94
CA SER A 229 -28.92 -51.93 -19.44
C SER A 229 -29.82 -52.51 -18.35
N SER A 230 -31.12 -52.35 -18.55
CA SER A 230 -32.20 -53.31 -18.25
C SER A 230 -33.52 -52.71 -18.74
#